data_AF-A0A7K2QFQ1-F1
#
_entry.id   AF-A0A7K2QFQ1-F1
#
_cell.length_a   1.000
_cell.length_b   1.000
_cell.length_c   1.000
_cell.angle_alpha   90.00
_cell.angle_beta   90.00
_cell.angle_gamma   90.00
#
_symmetry.space_group_name_H-M   'P 1'
#
loop_
_entity.id
_entity.type
_entity.pdbx_description
1 polymer ?
#
loop_
_entity_poly.entity_id
_entity_poly.type
_entity_poly.pdbx_seq_one_letter_code
_entity_poly.pdbx_strand_id
1 'polypeptide(L)'
;AGLVFVDAFGTDMEPYFGARWPAYLELLNNPGTPFDADPAFEKVDVDGAIGAVRAAKPLPDVPMAVLSKTEPFAAPAGSTKDLLAPLERAWPAVQQTLVELGEQTPHLLATGSDHYVQLHDPDLTISAIRLIAGRIRFGH
;
A
#
# COMPACT_ATOMS: atom_id res chain seq x y z
N ALA A 1 -15.98 -7.54 11.98
CA ALA A 1 -14.53 -7.50 11.66
C ALA A 1 -14.12 -6.03 11.51
N GLY A 2 -12.84 -5.72 11.32
CA GLY A 2 -12.36 -4.38 11.02
C GLY A 2 -11.04 -4.45 10.26
N LEU A 3 -10.67 -3.33 9.63
CA LEU A 3 -9.57 -3.29 8.67
C LEU A 3 -8.59 -2.15 9.00
N VAL A 4 -7.30 -2.41 8.85
CA VAL A 4 -6.26 -1.40 8.92
C VAL A 4 -5.40 -1.55 7.68
N PHE A 5 -5.41 -0.54 6.81
CA PHE A 5 -4.50 -0.46 5.68
C PHE A 5 -3.20 0.17 6.16
N VAL A 6 -2.08 -0.56 6.05
CA VAL A 6 -0.74 -0.07 6.39
C VAL A 6 0.02 0.15 5.10
N ASP A 7 0.16 1.42 4.72
CA ASP A 7 0.74 1.91 3.46
C ASP A 7 0.39 1.04 2.25
N ALA A 8 -0.91 0.76 2.09
CA ALA A 8 -1.37 -0.33 1.23
C ALA A 8 -1.33 0.03 -0.26
N PHE A 9 -1.05 -0.96 -1.10
CA PHE A 9 -1.12 -0.82 -2.56
C PHE A 9 -2.58 -0.62 -3.04
N GLY A 10 -2.80 0.25 -4.02
CA GLY A 10 -4.13 0.52 -4.59
C GLY A 10 -4.37 -0.14 -5.93
N THR A 11 -5.64 -0.43 -6.25
CA THR A 11 -6.03 -1.07 -7.50
C THR A 11 -5.96 -0.17 -8.73
N ASP A 12 -5.85 1.15 -8.54
CA ASP A 12 -5.86 2.14 -9.61
C ASP A 12 -4.47 2.77 -9.85
N MET A 13 -3.43 1.99 -9.62
CA MET A 13 -2.03 2.40 -9.82
C MET A 13 -1.62 2.47 -11.29
N GLU A 14 -2.05 1.49 -12.11
CA GLU A 14 -1.65 1.35 -13.51
C GLU A 14 -1.81 2.65 -14.34
N PRO A 15 -2.93 3.40 -14.27
CA PRO A 15 -3.10 4.65 -15.02
C PRO A 15 -2.02 5.70 -14.77
N TYR A 16 -1.41 5.74 -13.57
CA TYR A 16 -0.36 6.70 -13.25
C TYR A 16 0.97 6.39 -13.96
N PHE A 17 1.21 5.12 -14.29
CA PHE A 17 2.41 4.68 -14.98
C PHE A 17 2.22 4.65 -16.49
N GLY A 18 1.00 4.37 -16.97
CA GLY A 18 0.68 4.24 -18.39
C GLY A 18 1.61 3.21 -19.05
N ALA A 19 2.27 3.61 -20.14
CA ALA A 19 3.22 2.73 -20.85
C ALA A 19 4.42 2.25 -19.99
N ARG A 20 4.66 2.84 -18.82
CA ARG A 20 5.73 2.43 -17.89
C ARG A 20 5.31 1.31 -16.94
N TRP A 21 4.04 0.91 -16.91
CA TRP A 21 3.55 -0.09 -15.97
C TRP A 21 4.33 -1.42 -16.02
N PRO A 22 4.61 -2.01 -17.20
CA PRO A 22 5.40 -3.25 -17.26
C PRO A 22 6.82 -3.10 -16.69
N ALA A 23 7.46 -1.94 -16.91
CA ALA A 23 8.79 -1.67 -16.36
C ALA A 23 8.77 -1.53 -14.83
N TYR A 24 7.67 -1.02 -14.27
CA TYR A 24 7.49 -0.94 -12.82
C TYR A 24 7.29 -2.34 -12.21
N LEU A 25 6.46 -3.18 -12.83
CA LEU A 25 6.28 -4.57 -12.39
C LEU A 25 7.59 -5.37 -12.44
N GLU A 26 8.40 -5.15 -13.48
CA GLU A 26 9.72 -5.76 -13.60
C GLU A 26 10.65 -5.31 -12.47
N LEU A 27 10.69 -4.01 -12.16
CA LEU A 27 11.48 -3.50 -11.04
C LEU A 27 11.02 -4.07 -9.69
N LEU A 28 9.71 -4.21 -9.48
CA LEU A 28 9.15 -4.76 -8.25
C LEU A 28 9.58 -6.21 -8.03
N ASN A 29 9.62 -6.99 -9.11
CA ASN A 29 10.00 -8.41 -9.09
C ASN A 29 11.51 -8.64 -9.12
N ASN A 30 12.28 -7.70 -9.67
CA ASN A 30 13.73 -7.79 -9.83
C ASN A 30 14.43 -6.49 -9.38
N PRO A 31 14.43 -6.19 -8.07
CA PRO A 31 14.99 -4.94 -7.51
C PRO A 31 16.54 -4.89 -7.50
N GLY A 32 17.24 -5.86 -8.07
CA GLY A 32 18.69 -5.96 -8.06
C GLY A 32 19.25 -6.61 -6.80
N THR A 33 18.47 -7.43 -6.11
CA THR A 33 18.91 -8.17 -4.93
C THR A 33 19.48 -9.54 -5.31
N PRO A 34 20.23 -10.22 -4.42
CA PRO A 34 20.65 -11.61 -4.68
C PRO A 34 19.48 -12.58 -4.91
N PHE A 35 18.28 -12.24 -4.42
CA PHE A 35 17.07 -13.07 -4.59
C PHE A 35 16.49 -13.03 -6.00
N ASP A 36 16.87 -12.06 -6.83
CA ASP A 36 16.38 -11.94 -8.20
C ASP A 36 16.71 -13.19 -9.05
N ALA A 37 17.84 -13.84 -8.73
CA ALA A 37 18.31 -15.05 -9.40
C ALA A 37 17.78 -16.36 -8.79
N ASP A 38 17.05 -16.28 -7.66
CA ASP A 38 16.48 -17.45 -7.01
C ASP A 38 15.09 -17.77 -7.59
N PRO A 39 14.92 -18.87 -8.33
CA PRO A 39 13.63 -19.23 -8.91
C PRO A 39 12.58 -19.65 -7.87
N ALA A 40 13.00 -19.94 -6.64
CA ALA A 40 12.09 -20.24 -5.52
C ALA A 40 11.66 -18.98 -4.77
N PHE A 41 12.27 -17.81 -5.05
CA PHE A 41 11.87 -16.57 -4.43
C PHE A 41 10.51 -16.11 -4.98
N GLU A 42 9.63 -15.68 -4.08
CA GLU A 42 8.29 -15.24 -4.42
C GLU A 42 8.32 -14.02 -5.34
N LYS A 43 7.49 -14.05 -6.38
CA LYS A 43 7.25 -12.93 -7.30
C LYS A 43 5.82 -12.42 -7.09
N VAL A 44 5.65 -11.11 -7.24
CA VAL A 44 4.37 -10.45 -7.08
C VAL A 44 3.64 -10.43 -8.43
N ASP A 45 2.43 -10.97 -8.46
CA ASP A 45 1.47 -10.81 -9.55
C ASP A 45 0.49 -9.68 -9.20
N VAL A 46 0.91 -8.44 -9.47
CA VAL A 46 0.11 -7.24 -9.17
C VAL A 46 -1.17 -7.20 -10.00
N ASP A 47 -1.09 -7.51 -11.29
CA ASP A 47 -2.25 -7.47 -12.19
C ASP A 47 -3.29 -8.52 -11.78
N GLY A 48 -2.84 -9.73 -11.42
CA GLY A 48 -3.70 -10.78 -10.87
C GLY A 48 -4.34 -10.37 -9.54
N ALA A 49 -3.58 -9.77 -8.62
CA ALA A 49 -4.11 -9.26 -7.35
C ALA A 49 -5.17 -8.17 -7.56
N ILE A 50 -4.91 -7.21 -8.45
CA ILE A 50 -5.88 -6.16 -8.83
C ILE A 50 -7.13 -6.79 -9.43
N GLY A 51 -6.98 -7.75 -10.35
CA GLY A 51 -8.09 -8.49 -10.94
C GLY A 51 -8.95 -9.20 -9.90
N ALA A 52 -8.32 -9.85 -8.93
CA ALA A 52 -9.01 -10.55 -7.83
C ALA A 52 -9.80 -9.57 -6.94
N VAL A 53 -9.22 -8.42 -6.58
CA VAL A 53 -9.92 -7.38 -5.80
C VAL A 53 -11.11 -6.82 -6.57
N ARG A 54 -10.94 -6.51 -7.87
CA ARG A 54 -12.02 -5.99 -8.73
C ARG A 54 -13.16 -7.00 -8.94
N ALA A 55 -12.86 -8.29 -8.93
CA ALA A 55 -13.86 -9.36 -9.04
C ALA A 55 -14.51 -9.74 -7.70
N ALA A 56 -13.99 -9.24 -6.57
CA ALA A 56 -14.52 -9.55 -5.25
C ALA A 56 -15.88 -8.91 -5.02
N LYS A 57 -16.60 -9.41 -4.00
CA LYS A 57 -17.80 -8.75 -3.49
C LYS A 57 -17.42 -7.39 -2.88
N PRO A 58 -18.36 -6.43 -2.82
CA PRO A 58 -18.13 -5.17 -2.13
C PRO A 58 -17.57 -5.38 -0.73
N LEU A 59 -16.66 -4.50 -0.32
CA LEU A 59 -16.14 -4.51 1.04
C LEU A 59 -17.33 -4.38 2.02
N PRO A 60 -17.46 -5.27 3.01
CA PRO A 60 -18.52 -5.14 4.00
C PRO A 60 -18.32 -3.86 4.81
N ASP A 61 -19.42 -3.30 5.31
CA ASP A 61 -19.37 -2.16 6.22
C ASP A 61 -18.71 -2.56 7.54
N VAL A 62 -17.46 -2.13 7.72
CA VAL A 62 -16.62 -2.42 8.88
C VAL A 62 -15.80 -1.19 9.23
N PRO A 63 -15.45 -0.96 10.51
CA PRO A 63 -14.57 0.14 10.87
C PRO A 63 -13.19 -0.04 10.21
N MET A 64 -12.67 1.05 9.64
CA MET A 64 -11.40 1.08 8.92
C MET A 64 -10.49 2.21 9.41
N ALA A 65 -9.18 2.04 9.21
CA ALA A 65 -8.17 3.10 9.28
C ALA A 65 -7.14 2.93 8.16
N VAL A 66 -6.56 4.04 7.71
CA VAL A 66 -5.48 4.08 6.72
C VAL A 66 -4.25 4.72 7.36
N LEU A 67 -3.11 4.04 7.26
CA LEU A 67 -1.80 4.53 7.67
C LEU A 67 -0.99 4.76 6.41
N SER A 68 -0.44 5.95 6.24
CA SER A 68 0.35 6.26 5.05
C SER A 68 1.72 6.77 5.43
N LYS A 69 2.73 6.32 4.67
CA LYS A 69 4.09 6.86 4.75
C LYS A 69 4.11 8.35 4.46
N THR A 70 5.15 9.04 4.94
CA THR A 70 5.43 10.43 4.54
C THR A 70 6.76 10.59 3.83
N GLU A 71 7.69 9.64 4.02
CA GLU A 71 8.98 9.65 3.34
C GLU A 71 8.89 9.03 1.95
N PRO A 72 9.82 9.36 1.04
CA PRO A 72 9.95 8.68 -0.23
C PRO A 72 10.15 7.17 -0.07
N PHE A 73 9.80 6.41 -1.11
CA PHE A 73 10.16 5.01 -1.22
C PHE A 73 11.69 4.84 -1.20
N ALA A 74 12.15 3.83 -0.47
CA ALA A 74 13.51 3.35 -0.62
C ALA A 74 13.70 2.81 -2.06
N ALA A 75 14.46 3.53 -2.87
CA ALA A 75 14.71 3.15 -4.26
C ALA A 75 15.77 2.04 -4.34
N PRO A 76 15.47 0.91 -4.99
CA PRO A 76 16.50 -0.10 -5.27
C PRO A 76 17.64 0.50 -6.11
N ALA A 77 18.86 0.01 -5.91
CA ALA A 77 20.03 0.47 -6.63
C ALA A 77 19.84 0.30 -8.15
N GLY A 78 20.10 1.36 -8.93
CA GLY A 78 19.91 1.36 -10.38
C GLY A 78 18.51 1.74 -10.86
N SER A 79 17.55 1.96 -9.95
CA SER A 79 16.22 2.47 -10.31
C SER A 79 16.30 3.88 -10.89
N THR A 80 15.61 4.12 -12.00
CA THR A 80 15.55 5.47 -12.60
C THR A 80 14.52 6.33 -11.87
N LYS A 81 14.85 7.61 -11.67
CA LYS A 81 13.91 8.58 -11.08
C LYS A 81 12.61 8.69 -11.89
N ASP A 82 12.71 8.56 -13.21
CA ASP A 82 11.55 8.63 -14.11
C ASP A 82 10.58 7.46 -13.94
N LEU A 83 11.07 6.30 -13.51
CA LEU A 83 10.24 5.13 -13.22
C LEU A 83 9.57 5.22 -11.84
N LEU A 84 10.24 5.84 -10.85
CA LEU A 84 9.72 5.99 -9.48
C LEU A 84 8.87 7.24 -9.27
N ALA A 85 9.06 8.30 -10.07
CA ALA A 85 8.27 9.53 -9.92
C ALA A 85 6.74 9.32 -10.06
N PRO A 86 6.23 8.44 -10.96
CA PRO A 86 4.83 8.06 -10.96
C PRO A 86 4.37 7.42 -9.66
N LEU A 87 5.19 6.54 -9.06
CA LEU A 87 4.89 5.86 -7.80
C LEU A 87 4.65 6.89 -6.67
N GLU A 88 5.58 7.83 -6.49
CA GLU A 88 5.47 8.86 -5.45
C GLU A 88 4.27 9.79 -5.64
N ARG A 89 3.87 10.06 -6.89
CA ARG A 89 2.69 10.88 -7.18
C ARG A 89 1.40 10.11 -6.98
N ALA A 90 1.38 8.83 -7.35
CA ALA A 90 0.18 8.00 -7.30
C ALA A 90 -0.17 7.60 -5.87
N TRP A 91 0.84 7.31 -5.04
CA TRP A 91 0.64 6.71 -3.73
C TRP A 91 -0.30 7.52 -2.84
N PRO A 92 -0.10 8.83 -2.61
CA PRO A 92 -0.98 9.61 -1.75
C PRO A 92 -2.43 9.65 -2.26
N ALA A 93 -2.62 9.70 -3.58
CA ALA A 93 -3.94 9.67 -4.19
C ALA A 93 -4.65 8.34 -3.95
N VAL A 94 -3.93 7.22 -4.09
CA VAL A 94 -4.44 5.90 -3.75
C VAL A 94 -4.78 5.78 -2.26
N GLN A 95 -3.92 6.28 -1.36
CA GLN A 95 -4.22 6.25 0.07
C GLN A 95 -5.53 7.00 0.38
N GLN A 96 -5.75 8.14 -0.29
CA GLN A 96 -7.00 8.89 -0.18
C GLN A 96 -8.21 8.07 -0.68
N THR A 97 -8.10 7.31 -1.77
CA THR A 97 -9.21 6.44 -2.22
C THR A 97 -9.54 5.36 -1.19
N LEU A 98 -8.55 4.84 -0.45
CA LEU A 98 -8.79 3.87 0.63
C LEU A 98 -9.54 4.50 1.81
N VAL A 99 -9.25 5.76 2.13
CA VAL A 99 -9.99 6.52 3.15
C VAL A 99 -11.46 6.66 2.76
N GLU A 100 -11.72 6.89 1.48
CA GLU A 100 -13.06 7.09 0.91
C GLU A 100 -13.90 5.81 0.80
N LEU A 101 -13.32 4.62 1.02
CA LEU A 101 -14.04 3.35 0.97
C LEU A 101 -15.09 3.19 2.08
N GLY A 102 -14.98 3.95 3.18
CA GLY A 102 -15.91 3.82 4.29
C GLY A 102 -16.12 5.12 5.04
N GLU A 103 -17.14 5.11 5.89
CA GLU A 103 -17.54 6.30 6.63
C GLU A 103 -16.57 6.56 7.78
N GLN A 104 -16.14 7.83 7.92
CA GLN A 104 -15.30 8.29 9.03
C GLN A 104 -14.02 7.45 9.24
N THR A 105 -13.43 6.98 8.14
CA THR A 105 -12.14 6.29 8.11
C THR A 105 -11.02 7.27 8.52
N PRO A 106 -10.33 7.07 9.65
CA PRO A 106 -9.20 7.92 10.03
C PRO A 106 -8.04 7.70 9.06
N HIS A 107 -7.45 8.80 8.60
CA HIS A 107 -6.19 8.80 7.87
C HIS A 107 -5.07 9.25 8.79
N LEU A 108 -4.15 8.35 9.09
CA LEU A 108 -2.99 8.59 9.96
C LEU A 108 -1.73 8.68 9.11
N LEU A 109 -0.97 9.75 9.28
CA LEU A 109 0.28 9.98 8.55
C LEU A 109 1.48 9.60 9.44
N ALA A 110 2.20 8.56 9.03
CA ALA A 110 3.38 8.05 9.73
C ALA A 110 4.60 8.92 9.41
N THR A 111 4.73 10.03 10.14
CA THR A 111 5.77 11.03 9.90
C THR A 111 7.16 10.43 10.06
N GLY A 112 8.02 10.60 9.05
CA GLY A 112 9.38 10.05 9.04
C GLY A 112 9.45 8.55 8.68
N SER A 113 8.33 7.92 8.34
CA SER A 113 8.30 6.53 7.86
C SER A 113 8.28 6.46 6.34
N ASP A 114 9.05 5.52 5.77
CA ASP A 114 8.88 5.05 4.40
C ASP A 114 7.76 3.99 4.30
N HIS A 115 7.72 3.24 3.21
CA HIS A 115 6.73 2.18 2.96
C HIS A 115 6.59 1.16 4.09
N TYR A 116 7.65 0.90 4.85
CA TYR A 116 7.65 -0.04 5.98
C TYR A 116 7.20 0.64 7.28
N VAL A 117 6.03 1.29 7.26
CA VAL A 117 5.46 2.04 8.40
C VAL A 117 5.45 1.21 9.68
N GLN A 118 5.11 -0.06 9.62
CA GLN A 118 5.07 -0.96 10.77
C GLN A 118 6.43 -1.21 11.42
N LEU A 119 7.53 -1.01 10.68
CA LEU A 119 8.89 -1.15 11.20
C LEU A 119 9.41 0.17 11.77
N HIS A 120 9.11 1.29 11.12
CA HIS A 120 9.58 2.63 11.52
C HIS A 120 8.72 3.26 12.63
N ASP A 121 7.40 3.06 12.59
CA ASP A 121 6.44 3.53 13.59
C ASP A 121 5.49 2.39 14.06
N PRO A 122 6.03 1.41 14.82
CA PRO A 122 5.24 0.31 15.33
C PRO A 122 4.17 0.77 16.33
N ASP A 123 4.41 1.85 17.08
CA ASP A 123 3.48 2.36 18.07
C ASP A 123 2.23 2.98 17.41
N LEU A 124 2.40 3.73 16.32
CA LEU A 124 1.27 4.22 15.52
C LEU A 124 0.49 3.06 14.91
N THR A 125 1.19 2.06 14.36
CA THR A 125 0.57 0.86 13.77
C THR A 125 -0.28 0.10 14.79
N ILE A 126 0.28 -0.17 15.99
CA ILE A 126 -0.44 -0.83 17.08
C ILE A 126 -1.62 0.01 17.56
N SER A 127 -1.45 1.34 17.63
CA SER A 127 -2.51 2.26 18.07
C SER A 127 -3.69 2.27 17.09
N ALA A 128 -3.42 2.24 15.79
CA ALA A 128 -4.45 2.12 14.76
C ALA A 128 -5.22 0.80 14.87
N ILE A 129 -4.51 -0.31 15.06
CA ILE A 129 -5.13 -1.63 15.28
C ILE A 129 -6.00 -1.59 16.54
N ARG A 130 -5.52 -1.00 17.64
CA ARG A 130 -6.29 -0.87 18.89
C ARG A 130 -7.54 0.00 18.72
N LEU A 131 -7.44 1.08 17.95
CA LEU A 131 -8.58 1.94 17.60
C LEU A 131 -9.68 1.12 16.89
N ILE A 132 -9.32 0.41 15.82
CA ILE A 132 -10.28 -0.39 15.06
C ILE A 132 -10.82 -1.56 15.88
N ALA A 133 -9.99 -2.24 16.66
CA ALA A 133 -10.44 -3.27 17.58
C ALA A 133 -11.40 -2.71 18.66
N GLY A 134 -11.21 -1.46 19.08
CA GLY A 134 -12.14 -0.75 19.95
C GLY A 134 -13.49 -0.49 19.28
N ARG A 135 -13.49 0.05 18.05
CA ARG A 135 -14.70 0.29 17.24
C ARG A 135 -15.53 -0.98 17.04
N ILE A 136 -14.87 -2.11 16.76
CA ILE A 136 -15.54 -3.43 16.66
C ILE A 136 -16.23 -3.81 17.98
N ARG A 137 -15.55 -3.62 19.12
CA ARG A 137 -16.06 -4.05 20.43
C ARG A 137 -17.19 -3.17 20.95
N PHE A 138 -17.18 -1.88 20.64
CA PHE A 138 -18.04 -0.89 21.29
C PHE A 138 -19.05 -0.21 20.35
N GLY A 139 -19.03 -0.48 19.03
CA GLY A 139 -20.07 -0.04 18.09
C GLY A 139 -20.01 1.45 17.73
N HIS A 140 -18.80 1.98 17.54
CA HIS A 140 -18.54 3.36 17.11
C HIS A 140 -17.78 3.39 15.79
#